data_AF-A0A6G0XIR5-F1
#
_entry.id   AF-A0A6G0XIR5-F1
#
_cell.length_a   1.000
_cell.length_b   1.000
_cell.length_c   1.000
_cell.angle_alpha   90.00
_cell.angle_beta   90.00
_cell.angle_gamma   90.00
#
_symmetry.space_group_name_H-M   'P 1'
#
loop_
_entity.id
_entity.type
_entity.pdbx_description
1 polymer ?
#
loop_
_entity_poly.entity_id
_entity_poly.type
_entity_poly.pdbx_seq_one_letter_code
_entity_poly.pdbx_strand_id
1 'polypeptide(L)'
;MSVRLGSKTEVLKNLRTLLRLNRQSTSNKQWQNLILEKFRERQHETDRTKVKAYRAEATDLMHLWTGVSTQKTLWAMDAGIEKRMKNADIVKKSARLVGLQVPDMYTDKEENKL
;
A
#
# COMPACT_ATOMS: atom_id res chain seq x y z
N MET A 1 -25.83 19.57 18.75
CA MET A 1 -25.21 18.22 18.65
C MET A 1 -23.98 18.28 17.75
N SER A 2 -22.78 18.29 18.33
CA SER A 2 -21.52 18.36 17.58
C SER A 2 -21.12 16.96 17.12
N VAL A 3 -21.55 16.57 15.92
CA VAL A 3 -21.03 15.38 15.23
C VAL A 3 -19.53 15.59 15.09
N ARG A 4 -18.72 14.81 15.83
CA ARG A 4 -17.26 14.78 15.71
C ARG A 4 -16.94 14.51 14.24
N LEU A 5 -16.63 15.57 13.48
CA LEU A 5 -16.06 15.46 12.15
C LEU A 5 -14.90 14.48 12.25
N GLY A 6 -14.94 13.37 11.51
CA GLY A 6 -14.00 12.23 11.53
C GLY A 6 -12.63 12.49 12.16
N SER A 7 -12.23 11.57 13.02
CA SER A 7 -11.03 11.68 13.85
C SER A 7 -9.79 12.04 13.03
N LYS A 8 -8.91 12.89 13.59
CA LYS A 8 -7.56 13.17 13.05
C LYS A 8 -6.80 11.89 12.67
N THR A 9 -7.09 10.77 13.34
CA THR A 9 -6.53 9.45 13.05
C THR A 9 -6.90 8.93 11.65
N GLU A 10 -8.12 9.19 11.18
CA GLU A 10 -8.61 8.73 9.88
C GLU A 10 -7.94 9.50 8.74
N VAL A 11 -7.79 10.82 8.91
CA VAL A 11 -7.05 11.66 7.95
C VAL A 11 -5.60 11.17 7.81
N LEU A 12 -4.93 10.89 8.94
CA LEU A 12 -3.57 10.36 8.92
C LEU A 12 -3.50 8.93 8.33
N LYS A 13 -4.53 8.11 8.53
CA LYS A 13 -4.63 6.77 7.92
C LYS A 13 -4.71 6.89 6.40
N ASN A 14 -5.55 7.80 5.88
CA ASN A 14 -5.70 8.02 4.44
C ASN A 14 -4.40 8.56 3.84
N LEU A 15 -3.76 9.53 4.50
CA LEU A 15 -2.45 10.07 4.07
C LEU A 15 -1.39 8.96 3.98
N ARG A 16 -1.24 8.14 5.02
CA ARG A 16 -0.28 7.02 5.01
C ARG A 16 -0.58 6.00 3.91
N THR A 17 -1.85 5.76 3.63
CA THR A 17 -2.29 4.83 2.58
C THR A 17 -1.93 5.36 1.20
N LEU A 18 -2.22 6.63 0.92
CA LEU A 18 -1.84 7.30 -0.33
C LEU A 18 -0.33 7.28 -0.57
N LEU A 19 0.47 7.60 0.46
CA LEU A 19 1.93 7.55 0.38
C LEU A 19 2.46 6.13 0.11
N ARG A 20 1.86 5.12 0.74
CA ARG A 20 2.21 3.71 0.50
C ARG A 20 1.86 3.28 -0.92
N LEU A 21 0.68 3.64 -1.41
CA LEU A 21 0.24 3.33 -2.78
C LEU A 21 1.18 3.96 -3.80
N ASN A 22 1.54 5.23 -3.62
CA ASN A 22 2.51 5.89 -4.50
C ASN A 22 3.83 5.14 -4.57
N ARG A 23 4.37 4.73 -3.42
CA ARG A 23 5.61 3.94 -3.35
C ARG A 23 5.48 2.60 -4.08
N GLN A 24 4.35 1.92 -3.95
CA GLN A 24 4.12 0.62 -4.59
C GLN A 24 3.92 0.73 -6.11
N SER A 25 3.25 1.78 -6.58
CA SER A 25 2.85 1.89 -7.99
C SER A 25 3.87 2.60 -8.87
N THR A 26 4.52 3.64 -8.38
CA THR A 26 5.38 4.52 -9.21
C THR A 26 6.70 4.88 -8.54
N SER A 27 6.75 4.93 -7.20
CA SER A 27 7.90 5.47 -6.43
C SER A 27 8.31 6.89 -6.84
N ASN A 28 7.40 7.67 -7.44
CA ASN A 28 7.70 9.00 -7.92
C ASN A 28 7.64 10.02 -6.77
N LYS A 29 8.75 10.73 -6.57
CA LYS A 29 8.92 11.77 -5.54
C LYS A 29 8.02 13.00 -5.76
N GLN A 30 7.71 13.36 -7.00
CA GLN A 30 6.84 14.50 -7.32
C GLN A 30 5.42 14.26 -6.79
N TRP A 31 4.86 13.07 -7.02
CA TRP A 31 3.54 12.69 -6.51
C TRP A 31 3.51 12.64 -4.97
N GLN A 32 4.58 12.14 -4.36
CA GLN A 32 4.72 12.17 -2.90
C GLN A 32 4.73 13.60 -2.35
N ASN A 33 5.49 14.50 -2.97
CA ASN A 33 5.57 15.90 -2.55
C ASN A 33 4.21 16.59 -2.71
N LEU A 34 3.51 16.37 -3.83
CA LEU A 34 2.19 16.93 -4.08
C LEU A 34 1.16 16.52 -3.01
N ILE A 35 1.15 15.23 -2.62
CA ILE A 35 0.25 14.73 -1.57
C ILE A 35 0.56 15.41 -0.22
N LEU A 36 1.84 15.55 0.12
CA LEU A 36 2.27 16.18 1.37
C LEU A 36 1.99 17.67 1.39
N GLU A 37 2.17 18.36 0.27
CA GLU A 37 1.88 19.78 0.09
C GLU A 37 0.38 20.04 0.29
N LYS A 38 -0.49 19.34 -0.45
CA LYS A 38 -1.95 19.45 -0.27
C LYS A 38 -2.39 19.17 1.17
N PHE A 39 -1.76 18.21 1.85
CA PHE A 39 -2.07 17.93 3.25
C PHE A 39 -1.65 19.09 4.17
N ARG A 40 -0.44 19.62 3.99
CA ARG A 40 0.11 20.72 4.80
C ARG A 40 -0.67 22.02 4.59
N GLU A 41 -1.06 22.35 3.37
CA GLU A 41 -1.88 23.53 3.08
C GLU A 41 -3.24 23.46 3.79
N ARG A 42 -3.89 22.30 3.73
CA ARG A 42 -5.26 22.11 4.23
C ARG A 42 -5.33 21.81 5.73
N GLN A 43 -4.19 21.62 6.42
CA GLN A 43 -4.17 21.24 7.84
C GLN A 43 -4.68 22.35 8.77
N HIS A 44 -4.59 23.61 8.32
CA HIS A 44 -4.99 24.79 9.07
C HIS A 44 -6.40 25.26 8.71
N GLU A 45 -7.09 24.58 7.80
CA GLU A 45 -8.46 24.94 7.41
C GLU A 45 -9.42 24.70 8.58
N THR A 46 -10.23 25.71 8.89
CA THR A 46 -11.18 25.72 10.01
C THR A 46 -12.63 25.62 9.54
N ASP A 47 -12.89 25.89 8.26
CA ASP A 47 -14.23 25.76 7.69
C ASP A 47 -14.66 24.28 7.61
N ARG A 48 -15.69 23.96 8.38
CA ARG A 48 -16.27 22.61 8.50
C ARG A 48 -16.73 22.05 7.15
N THR A 49 -17.24 22.89 6.26
CA THR A 49 -17.77 22.46 4.95
C THR A 49 -16.62 22.05 4.03
N LYS A 50 -15.58 22.88 3.95
CA LYS A 50 -14.35 22.59 3.19
C LYS A 50 -13.61 21.38 3.73
N VAL A 51 -13.49 21.27 5.06
CA VAL A 51 -12.85 20.09 5.68
C VAL A 51 -13.58 18.80 5.31
N LYS A 52 -14.92 18.81 5.26
CA LYS A 52 -15.70 17.65 4.82
C LYS A 52 -15.42 17.33 3.34
N ALA A 53 -15.40 18.36 2.47
CA ALA A 53 -15.11 18.19 1.06
C ALA A 53 -13.69 17.62 0.81
N TYR A 54 -12.67 18.16 1.49
CA TYR A 54 -11.29 17.68 1.36
C TYR A 54 -11.11 16.23 1.83
N ARG A 55 -11.87 15.82 2.85
CA ARG A 55 -11.85 14.43 3.32
C ARG A 55 -12.53 13.48 2.34
N ALA A 56 -13.63 13.91 1.72
CA ALA A 56 -14.27 13.16 0.65
C ALA A 56 -13.30 13.00 -0.53
N GLU A 57 -12.70 14.11 -1.00
CA GLU A 57 -11.70 14.09 -2.08
C GLU A 57 -10.53 13.15 -1.78
N ALA A 58 -9.97 13.20 -0.55
CA ALA A 58 -8.87 12.32 -0.17
C ALA A 58 -9.27 10.84 -0.13
N THR A 59 -10.53 10.55 0.24
CA THR A 59 -11.08 9.19 0.29
C THR A 59 -11.32 8.66 -1.13
N ASP A 60 -11.88 9.49 -2.00
CA ASP A 60 -12.11 9.15 -3.40
C ASP A 60 -10.79 8.87 -4.13
N LEU A 61 -9.77 9.72 -3.92
CA LEU A 61 -8.43 9.50 -4.46
C LEU A 61 -7.81 8.18 -3.97
N MET A 62 -7.99 7.87 -2.68
CA MET A 62 -7.50 6.62 -2.11
C MET A 62 -8.19 5.41 -2.75
N HIS A 63 -9.50 5.46 -2.93
CA HIS A 63 -10.26 4.38 -3.57
C HIS A 63 -9.88 4.21 -5.04
N LEU A 64 -9.76 5.32 -5.78
CA LEU A 64 -9.37 5.29 -7.19
C LEU A 64 -7.99 4.66 -7.38
N TRP A 65 -6.99 5.08 -6.60
CA TRP A 65 -5.65 4.53 -6.72
C TRP A 65 -5.58 3.06 -6.27
N THR A 66 -6.32 2.70 -5.22
CA THR A 66 -6.43 1.31 -4.76
C THR A 66 -7.08 0.43 -5.84
N GLY A 67 -8.12 0.93 -6.51
CA GLY A 67 -8.78 0.26 -7.63
C GLY A 67 -7.82 -0.02 -8.78
N VAL A 68 -7.07 1.00 -9.22
CA VAL A 68 -6.05 0.85 -10.27
C VAL A 68 -4.96 -0.15 -9.87
N SER A 69 -4.48 -0.10 -8.64
CA SER A 69 -3.47 -1.05 -8.13
C SER A 69 -3.99 -2.49 -8.14
N THR A 70 -5.24 -2.68 -7.72
CA THR A 70 -5.90 -3.98 -7.70
C THR A 70 -6.09 -4.51 -9.12
N GLN A 71 -6.56 -3.67 -10.05
CA GLN A 71 -6.73 -4.04 -11.46
C GLN A 71 -5.41 -4.46 -12.11
N LYS A 72 -4.32 -3.73 -11.86
CA LYS A 72 -2.98 -4.13 -12.34
C LYS A 72 -2.56 -5.49 -11.79
N THR A 73 -2.88 -5.77 -10.53
CA THR A 73 -2.56 -7.06 -9.90
C THR A 73 -3.38 -8.18 -10.52
N LEU A 74 -4.68 -7.97 -10.75
CA LEU A 74 -5.56 -8.95 -11.40
C LEU A 74 -5.12 -9.21 -12.85
N TRP A 75 -4.79 -8.16 -13.61
CA TRP A 75 -4.25 -8.33 -14.97
C TRP A 75 -2.93 -9.11 -15.00
N ALA A 76 -2.05 -8.91 -14.01
CA ALA A 76 -0.84 -9.70 -13.92
C ALA A 76 -1.14 -11.19 -13.63
N MET A 77 -2.16 -11.48 -12.81
CA MET A 77 -2.65 -12.85 -12.57
C MET A 77 -3.27 -13.46 -13.84
N ASP A 78 -4.16 -12.73 -14.51
CA ASP A 78 -4.81 -13.16 -15.76
C ASP A 78 -3.79 -13.41 -16.88
N ALA A 79 -2.74 -12.59 -16.95
CA ALA A 79 -1.63 -12.76 -17.89
C ALA A 79 -0.70 -13.93 -17.54
N GLY A 80 -0.94 -14.66 -16.45
CA GLY A 80 -0.07 -15.75 -15.99
C GLY A 80 1.28 -15.29 -15.46
N ILE A 81 1.45 -13.99 -15.20
CA ILE A 81 2.61 -13.40 -14.50
C ILE A 81 2.39 -13.56 -12.99
N GLU A 82 1.99 -14.76 -12.58
CA GLU A 82 2.06 -15.10 -11.17
C GLU A 82 3.53 -15.04 -10.77
N LYS A 83 3.84 -14.31 -9.70
CA LYS A 83 5.12 -14.49 -9.02
C LYS A 83 5.18 -15.97 -8.65
N ARG A 84 5.87 -16.79 -9.48
CA ARG A 84 6.22 -18.16 -9.13
C ARG A 84 6.91 -18.06 -7.77
N MET A 85 6.20 -18.41 -6.71
CA MET A 85 6.81 -18.51 -5.40
C MET A 85 7.94 -19.51 -5.57
N LYS A 86 9.17 -19.13 -5.23
CA LYS A 86 10.27 -20.10 -5.29
C LYS A 86 9.87 -21.26 -4.37
N ASN A 87 10.21 -22.49 -4.75
CA ASN A 87 9.86 -23.67 -3.96
C ASN A 87 10.29 -23.52 -2.48
N ALA A 88 11.42 -22.84 -2.24
CA ALA A 88 11.90 -22.47 -0.91
C ALA A 88 10.91 -21.60 -0.10
N ASP A 89 10.25 -20.62 -0.74
CA ASP A 89 9.27 -19.74 -0.09
C ASP A 89 7.98 -20.52 0.27
N ILE A 90 7.59 -21.47 -0.58
CA ILE A 90 6.44 -22.35 -0.34
C ILE A 90 6.72 -23.26 0.86
N VAL A 91 7.90 -23.87 0.91
CA VAL A 91 8.32 -24.74 2.02
C VAL A 91 8.41 -23.95 3.33
N LYS A 92 9.01 -22.75 3.31
CA LYS A 92 9.12 -21.88 4.49
C LYS A 92 7.74 -21.41 4.99
N LYS A 93 6.82 -21.07 4.08
CA LYS A 93 5.44 -20.70 4.43
C LYS A 93 4.68 -21.88 5.03
N SER A 94 4.82 -23.07 4.44
CA SER A 94 4.12 -24.28 4.89
C SER A 94 4.63 -24.74 6.25
N ALA A 95 5.94 -24.74 6.47
CA ALA A 95 6.56 -25.07 7.77
C ALA A 95 6.10 -24.09 8.87
N ARG A 96 6.02 -22.79 8.57
CA ARG A 96 5.54 -21.78 9.52
C ARG A 96 4.09 -22.03 9.97
N LEU A 97 3.23 -22.51 9.07
CA LEU A 97 1.83 -22.81 9.40
C LEU A 97 1.69 -23.99 10.37
N VAL A 98 2.64 -24.91 10.36
CA VAL A 98 2.67 -26.09 11.26
C VAL A 98 3.60 -25.89 12.46
N GLY A 99 4.09 -24.67 12.70
CA GLY A 99 4.98 -24.34 13.83
C GLY A 99 6.41 -24.88 13.69
N LEU A 100 6.81 -25.34 12.50
CA LEU A 100 8.15 -25.84 12.22
C LEU A 100 9.05 -24.71 11.70
N GLN A 101 10.27 -24.64 12.20
CA GLN A 101 11.30 -23.72 11.71
C GLN A 101 12.17 -24.44 10.68
N VAL A 102 12.15 -23.97 9.43
CA VAL A 102 13.04 -24.49 8.38
C VAL A 102 14.44 -23.93 8.63
N PRO A 103 15.46 -24.77 8.87
CA PRO A 103 16.84 -24.32 8.93
C PRO A 103 17.27 -23.72 7.59
N ASP A 104 18.05 -22.62 7.57
CA ASP A 104 18.51 -21.93 6.36
C ASP A 104 19.54 -22.75 5.52
N MET A 105 19.63 -24.06 5.74
CA MET A 105 20.68 -24.97 5.23
C MET A 105 20.56 -25.36 3.74
N TYR A 106 19.66 -24.76 2.96
CA TYR A 106 19.41 -25.12 1.56
C TYR A 106 19.51 -23.97 0.55
N THR A 107 20.00 -22.79 0.93
CA THR A 107 20.22 -21.69 -0.02
C THR A 107 21.55 -21.76 -0.78
N ASP A 108 22.50 -22.61 -0.35
CA ASP A 108 23.90 -22.53 -0.82
C ASP A 108 24.26 -23.56 -1.92
N LYS A 109 23.33 -23.99 -2.77
CA LYS A 109 23.63 -24.91 -3.88
C LYS A 109 23.29 -24.41 -5.28
N GLU A 110 23.16 -23.10 -5.47
CA GLU A 110 23.08 -22.50 -6.82
C GLU A 110 24.29 -21.60 -7.18
N GLU A 111 25.44 -21.80 -6.53
CA GLU A 111 26.74 -21.28 -7.00
C GLU A 111 27.70 -22.44 -7.30
N ASN A 112 27.37 -23.26 -8.29
CA ASN A 112 28.37 -24.00 -9.06
C ASN A 112 27.71 -24.63 -10.30
N LYS A 113 27.56 -23.81 -11.33
CA LYS A 113 27.57 -24.28 -12.72
C LYS A 113 28.54 -23.38 -13.48
N LEU A 114 29.74 -23.93 -13.68
CA LEU A 114 30.70 -23.54 -14.72
C LEU A 114 30.03 -23.57 -16.10
#